data_AF-A0A847GGT9-F1
#
_entry.id   AF-A0A847GGT9-F1
#
_cell.length_a   1.000
_cell.length_b   1.000
_cell.length_c   1.000
_cell.angle_alpha   90.00
_cell.angle_beta   90.00
_cell.angle_gamma   90.00
#
_symmetry.space_group_name_H-M   'P 1'
#
loop_
_entity.id
_entity.type
_entity.pdbx_description
1 polymer ?
#
loop_
_entity_poly.entity_id
_entity_poly.type
_entity_poly.pdbx_seq_one_letter_code
_entity_poly.pdbx_strand_id
1 'polypeptide(L)' 'WVVGGKERDERTVTWRRYCVKEQVGAPFDKALDAMKALRDGRMMDNFADVALPL' A
#
# COMPACT_ATOMS: atom_id res chain seq x y z
N TRP A 1 -4.84 -0.50 -4.64
CA TRP A 1 -4.60 -1.60 -3.70
C TRP A 1 -5.39 -2.79 -4.19
N VAL A 2 -4.82 -3.98 -4.17
CA VAL A 2 -5.45 -5.22 -4.63
C VAL A 2 -5.68 -6.11 -3.41
N VAL A 3 -6.91 -6.58 -3.27
CA VAL A 3 -7.34 -7.54 -2.24
C VAL A 3 -8.14 -8.61 -2.97
N GLY A 4 -7.53 -9.76 -3.22
CA GLY A 4 -8.14 -10.93 -3.83
C GLY A 4 -8.23 -12.11 -2.86
N GLY A 5 -8.45 -13.31 -3.40
CA GLY A 5 -8.50 -14.55 -2.62
C GLY A 5 -7.17 -14.82 -1.89
N LYS A 6 -6.06 -14.70 -2.62
CA LYS A 6 -4.71 -14.89 -2.04
C LYS A 6 -4.42 -13.90 -0.93
N GLU A 7 -4.67 -12.61 -1.15
CA GLU A 7 -4.43 -11.56 -0.15
C GLU A 7 -5.30 -11.75 1.11
N ARG A 8 -6.53 -12.21 0.93
CA ARG A 8 -7.41 -12.54 2.06
C ARG A 8 -6.86 -13.72 2.87
N ASP A 9 -6.44 -14.79 2.20
CA ASP A 9 -5.95 -16.00 2.88
C ASP A 9 -4.62 -15.75 3.58
N GLU A 10 -3.73 -14.96 2.98
CA GLU A 10 -2.42 -14.60 3.53
C GLU A 10 -2.46 -13.38 4.48
N ARG A 11 -3.62 -12.74 4.62
CA ARG A 11 -3.81 -11.50 5.39
C ARG A 11 -2.81 -10.40 4.94
N THR A 12 -2.63 -10.28 3.64
CA THR A 12 -1.76 -9.30 2.97
C THR A 12 -2.57 -8.35 2.10
N VAL A 13 -1.92 -7.30 1.60
CA VAL A 13 -2.44 -6.41 0.58
C VAL A 13 -1.35 -6.14 -0.44
N THR A 14 -1.71 -6.18 -1.72
CA THR A 14 -0.80 -5.78 -2.79
C THR A 14 -1.02 -4.30 -3.12
N TRP A 15 0.00 -3.48 -2.91
CA TRP A 15 0.01 -2.07 -3.25
C TRP A 15 0.58 -1.86 -4.65
N ARG A 16 -0.30 -1.40 -5.54
CA ARG A 16 0.04 -1.00 -6.91
C ARG A 16 -0.12 0.52 -7.03
N ARG A 17 0.97 1.21 -7.36
CA ARG A 17 1.00 2.67 -7.58
C ARG A 17 0.86 2.99 -9.07
N TYR A 18 0.33 4.18 -9.36
CA TYR A 18 0.24 4.70 -10.73
C TYR A 18 1.65 5.00 -11.28
N CYS A 19 1.92 4.69 -12.54
CA CYS A 19 3.22 4.87 -13.21
C CYS A 19 4.43 4.16 -12.56
N VAL A 20 4.23 3.32 -11.53
CA VAL A 20 5.27 2.49 -10.92
C VAL A 20 5.01 1.03 -11.31
N LYS A 21 6.00 0.38 -11.94
CA LYS A 21 5.88 -1.01 -12.38
C LYS A 21 5.91 -2.00 -11.21
N GLU A 22 6.66 -1.66 -10.17
CA GLU A 22 6.81 -2.50 -8.99
C GLU A 22 5.54 -2.47 -8.14
N GLN A 23 5.10 -3.67 -7.75
CA GLN A 23 4.00 -3.86 -6.82
C GLN A 23 4.58 -4.44 -5.53
N VAL A 24 4.13 -3.91 -4.40
CA VAL A 24 4.64 -4.32 -3.09
C VAL A 24 3.54 -5.06 -2.35
N GLY A 25 3.82 -6.28 -1.89
CA GLY A 25 2.97 -6.99 -0.94
C GLY A 25 3.30 -6.56 0.48
N ALA A 26 2.30 -6.24 1.29
CA ALA A 26 2.48 -5.90 2.70
C ALA A 26 1.46 -6.63 3.58
N PRO A 27 1.80 -6.98 4.83
CA PRO A 27 0.81 -7.45 5.80
C PRO A 27 -0.32 -6.44 5.96
N PHE A 28 -1.55 -6.91 6.11
CA PHE A 28 -2.73 -6.07 6.19
C PHE A 28 -2.61 -5.01 7.29
N ASP A 29 -2.13 -5.39 8.48
CA ASP A 29 -2.03 -4.48 9.63
C ASP A 29 -1.02 -3.36 9.35
N LYS A 30 0.12 -3.68 8.70
CA LYS A 30 1.12 -2.69 8.29
C LYS A 30 0.59 -1.76 7.21
N ALA A 31 -0.15 -2.31 6.25
CA ALA A 31 -0.80 -1.52 5.21
C ALA A 31 -1.84 -0.57 5.81
N LEU A 32 -2.63 -1.02 6.79
CA LEU A 32 -3.61 -0.18 7.48
C LEU A 32 -2.95 0.99 8.23
N ASP A 33 -1.83 0.75 8.90
CA ASP A 33 -1.09 1.81 9.58
C ASP A 33 -0.44 2.79 8.60
N ALA A 34 0.09 2.28 7.48
CA ALA A 34 0.59 3.11 6.38
C ALA A 34 -0.50 4.04 5.83
N MET A 35 -1.72 3.53 5.66
CA MET A 35 -2.90 4.30 5.20
C MET A 35 -3.26 5.44 6.16
N LYS A 36 -3.21 5.19 7.48
CA LYS A 36 -3.45 6.25 8.48
C LYS A 36 -2.38 7.34 8.37
N ALA A 37 -1.11 6.95 8.29
CA ALA A 37 0.00 7.88 8.15
C ALA A 37 -0.09 8.73 6.87
N LEU A 38 -0.42 8.10 5.73
CA LEU A 38 -0.62 8.83 4.47
C LEU A 38 -1.76 9.84 4.57
N ARG A 39 -2.90 9.45 5.15
CA ARG A 39 -4.05 10.33 5.35
C ARG A 39 -3.70 11.50 6.26
N ASP A 40 -3.07 11.22 7.39
CA ASP A 40 -2.77 12.23 8.42
C ASP A 40 -1.69 13.21 7.93
N GLY A 41 -0.70 12.72 7.17
CA GLY A 41 0.34 13.51 6.52
C GLY A 41 -0.06 14.14 5.18
N ARG A 42 -1.29 13.88 4.68
CA ARG A 42 -1.76 14.28 3.35
C ARG A 42 -0.78 13.92 2.22
N MET A 43 -0.17 12.74 2.34
CA MET A 43 0.80 12.23 1.37
C MET A 43 0.06 11.55 0.22
N MET A 44 0.51 11.83 -0.99
CA MET A 44 -0.10 11.35 -2.22
C MET A 44 0.72 10.17 -2.77
N ASP A 45 0.17 8.95 -2.73
CA ASP A 45 0.88 7.71 -3.11
C ASP A 45 1.03 7.53 -4.62
N ASN A 46 0.50 8.44 -5.44
CA ASN A 46 0.57 8.41 -6.89
C ASN A 46 1.84 9.06 -7.48
N PHE A 47 2.73 9.60 -6.64
CA PHE A 47 4.02 10.14 -7.04
C PHE A 47 5.15 9.16 -6.75
N ALA A 48 6.13 9.04 -7.66
CA ALA A 48 7.21 8.06 -7.56
C ALA A 48 8.22 8.41 -6.45
N ASP A 49 8.41 9.70 -6.18
CA ASP A 49 9.29 10.27 -5.17
C ASP A 49 8.71 10.26 -3.75
N VAL A 50 7.43 9.92 -3.59
CA VAL A 50 6.82 9.76 -2.28
C VAL A 50 7.23 8.42 -1.67
N ALA A 51 8.00 8.50 -0.58
CA ALA A 51 8.34 7.35 0.24
C ALA A 51 7.10 6.87 1.01
N LEU A 52 6.65 5.66 0.70
CA LEU A 52 5.51 5.05 1.39
C LEU A 52 5.94 4.56 2.78
N PRO A 53 5.12 4.78 3.82
CA PRO A 53 5.40 4.31 5.19
C PRO A 53 5.07 2.81 5.33
N LEU A 54 5.73 1.98 4.52
CA LEU A 54 5.41 0.57 4.29
C LEU A 54 6.39 -0.44 4.87
#